data_AF-A0AAX3IEZ0-F1
#
_entry.id   AF-A0AAX3IEZ0-F1
#
_cell.length_a   1.000
_cell.length_b   1.000
_cell.length_c   1.000
_cell.angle_alpha   90.00
_cell.angle_beta   90.00
_cell.angle_gamma   90.00
#
_symmetry.space_group_name_H-M   'P 1'
#
loop_
_entity.id
_entity.type
_entity.pdbx_description
1 polymer ?
#
loop_
_entity_poly.entity_id
_entity_poly.type
_entity_poly.pdbx_seq_one_letter_code
_entity_poly.pdbx_strand_id
1 'polypeptide(L)'
;MTITKTISDLKADIIEKQNEFTTLASEIKKLEDQASTIRASRDKFGETLLKKSSTDEAKARAEKSYDNKTKLLERNESIKKLKTEARGKITSEISAIEYSISVIEALEFVEEMKALTSIKDTAKLREAFRTKLQPQHTTNNSPHQ
;
A
#
# COMPACT_ATOMS: atom_id res chain seq x y z
N MET A 1 26.83 13.98 2.29
CA MET A 1 25.84 13.14 1.56
C MET A 1 25.16 14.05 0.55
N THR A 2 25.04 13.68 -0.73
CA THR A 2 24.40 14.53 -1.75
C THR A 2 22.87 14.32 -1.76
N ILE A 3 22.11 15.31 -2.22
CA ILE A 3 20.65 15.22 -2.33
C ILE A 3 20.25 14.04 -3.23
N THR A 4 20.92 13.89 -4.37
CA THR A 4 20.73 12.76 -5.29
C THR A 4 20.95 11.40 -4.62
N LYS A 5 21.95 11.28 -3.74
CA LYS A 5 22.19 10.06 -2.97
C LYS A 5 21.05 9.80 -1.98
N THR A 6 20.60 10.84 -1.29
CA THR A 6 19.48 10.76 -0.33
C THR A 6 18.18 10.33 -1.00
N ILE A 7 17.84 10.90 -2.17
CA ILE A 7 16.65 10.49 -2.94
C ILE A 7 16.80 9.04 -3.43
N SER A 8 17.98 8.65 -3.86
CA SER A 8 18.24 7.27 -4.33
C SER A 8 18.05 6.25 -3.20
N ASP A 9 18.56 6.56 -2.00
CA ASP A 9 18.40 5.72 -0.81
C ASP A 9 16.90 5.60 -0.42
N LEU A 10 16.16 6.71 -0.40
CA LEU A 10 14.70 6.69 -0.14
C LEU A 10 13.91 5.91 -1.20
N LYS A 11 14.32 5.96 -2.47
CA LYS A 11 13.71 5.15 -3.54
C LYS A 11 14.00 3.66 -3.34
N ALA A 12 15.17 3.30 -2.84
CA ALA A 12 15.48 1.92 -2.49
C ALA A 12 14.60 1.41 -1.35
N ASP A 13 14.37 2.24 -0.32
CA ASP A 13 13.47 1.91 0.79
C ASP A 13 12.02 1.67 0.31
N ILE A 14 11.52 2.49 -0.63
CA ILE A 14 10.21 2.27 -1.26
C ILE A 14 10.15 0.89 -1.93
N ILE A 15 11.19 0.51 -2.68
CA ILE A 15 11.23 -0.79 -3.38
C ILE A 15 11.21 -1.94 -2.37
N GLU A 16 11.97 -1.86 -1.28
CA GLU A 16 11.95 -2.86 -0.22
C GLU A 16 10.54 -3.00 0.38
N LYS A 17 9.90 -1.88 0.71
CA LYS A 17 8.53 -1.85 1.25
C LYS A 17 7.50 -2.40 0.26
N GLN A 18 7.64 -2.13 -1.04
CA GLN A 18 6.79 -2.72 -2.08
C GLN A 18 6.94 -4.24 -2.19
N ASN A 19 8.17 -4.76 -2.00
CA ASN A 19 8.42 -6.21 -1.96
C ASN A 19 7.77 -6.86 -0.74
N GLU A 20 7.87 -6.24 0.43
CA GLU A 20 7.16 -6.68 1.65
C GLU A 20 5.65 -6.69 1.44
N PHE A 21 5.09 -5.62 0.86
CA PHE A 21 3.65 -5.52 0.55
C PHE A 21 3.17 -6.65 -0.36
N THR A 22 3.95 -6.96 -1.40
CA THR A 22 3.66 -8.03 -2.37
C THR A 22 3.76 -9.42 -1.72
N THR A 23 4.74 -9.61 -0.84
CA THR A 23 4.90 -10.85 -0.07
C THR A 23 3.68 -11.08 0.82
N LEU A 24 3.25 -10.08 1.59
CA LEU A 24 2.06 -10.17 2.44
C LEU A 24 0.79 -10.44 1.61
N ALA A 25 0.66 -9.84 0.43
CA ALA A 25 -0.47 -10.10 -0.47
C ALA A 25 -0.53 -11.59 -0.87
N SER A 26 0.62 -12.17 -1.22
CA SER A 26 0.73 -13.59 -1.59
C SER A 26 0.41 -14.52 -0.42
N GLU A 27 0.84 -14.17 0.79
CA GLU A 27 0.54 -14.95 2.00
C GLU A 27 -0.94 -14.90 2.39
N ILE A 28 -1.57 -13.72 2.25
CA ILE A 28 -3.03 -13.58 2.42
C ILE A 28 -3.76 -14.51 1.44
N LYS A 29 -3.35 -14.51 0.17
CA LYS A 29 -3.96 -15.37 -0.84
C LYS A 29 -3.83 -16.86 -0.48
N LYS A 30 -2.66 -17.29 0.00
CA LYS A 30 -2.45 -18.66 0.49
C LYS A 30 -3.39 -19.01 1.64
N LEU A 31 -3.64 -18.09 2.57
CA LEU A 31 -4.57 -18.32 3.69
C LEU A 31 -6.03 -18.46 3.21
N GLU A 32 -6.43 -17.69 2.20
CA GLU A 32 -7.77 -17.78 1.58
C GLU A 32 -7.98 -19.10 0.84
N ASP A 33 -6.97 -19.54 0.11
CA ASP A 33 -7.01 -20.82 -0.60
C ASP A 33 -7.05 -21.98 0.39
N GLN A 34 -6.23 -21.94 1.46
CA GLN A 34 -6.29 -22.89 2.56
C GLN A 34 -7.65 -22.89 3.26
N ALA A 35 -8.24 -21.72 3.52
CA ALA A 35 -9.55 -21.62 4.17
C ALA A 35 -10.64 -22.29 3.33
N SER A 36 -10.57 -22.19 2.00
CA SER A 36 -11.50 -22.84 1.08
C SER A 36 -11.41 -24.36 1.17
N THR A 37 -10.20 -24.93 1.20
CA THR A 37 -10.00 -26.38 1.41
C THR A 37 -10.46 -26.83 2.80
N ILE A 38 -10.17 -26.06 3.84
CA ILE A 38 -10.57 -26.38 5.21
C ILE A 38 -12.10 -26.36 5.36
N ARG A 39 -12.80 -25.38 4.78
CA ARG A 39 -14.28 -25.32 4.76
C ARG A 39 -14.86 -26.55 4.08
N ALA A 40 -14.40 -26.88 2.87
CA ALA A 40 -14.87 -28.07 2.16
C ALA A 40 -14.66 -29.37 2.97
N SER A 41 -13.53 -29.50 3.67
CA SER A 41 -13.29 -30.64 4.56
C SER A 41 -14.17 -30.62 5.81
N ARG A 42 -14.38 -29.46 6.42
CA ARG A 42 -15.24 -29.28 7.60
C ARG A 42 -16.68 -29.65 7.27
N ASP A 43 -17.19 -29.21 6.13
CA ASP A 43 -18.58 -29.39 5.74
C ASP A 43 -18.90 -30.88 5.51
N LYS A 44 -17.95 -31.69 5.02
CA LYS A 44 -18.07 -33.16 4.97
C LYS A 44 -18.26 -33.80 6.35
N PHE A 45 -17.60 -33.27 7.39
CA PHE A 45 -17.83 -33.73 8.76
C PHE A 45 -19.20 -33.26 9.27
N GLY A 46 -19.62 -32.04 8.93
CA GLY A 46 -20.97 -31.53 9.21
C GLY A 46 -22.07 -32.41 8.60
N GLU A 47 -21.91 -32.84 7.34
CA GLU A 47 -22.83 -33.79 6.70
C GLU A 47 -22.91 -35.13 7.45
N THR A 48 -21.79 -35.62 7.98
CA THR A 48 -21.76 -36.86 8.78
C THR A 48 -22.53 -36.70 10.08
N LEU A 49 -22.48 -35.52 10.71
CA LEU A 49 -23.24 -35.23 11.93
C LEU A 49 -24.76 -35.22 11.68
N LEU A 50 -25.19 -34.76 10.49
CA LEU A 50 -26.59 -34.66 10.10
C LEU A 50 -27.19 -36.00 9.61
N LYS A 51 -26.36 -36.98 9.25
CA LYS A 51 -26.83 -38.29 8.75
C LYS A 51 -27.44 -39.12 9.89
N LYS A 52 -28.74 -39.43 9.75
CA LYS A 52 -29.47 -40.29 10.70
C LYS A 52 -28.89 -41.71 10.80
N SER A 53 -28.30 -42.23 9.74
CA SER A 53 -27.70 -43.57 9.68
C SER A 53 -26.29 -43.67 10.28
N SER A 54 -25.69 -42.55 10.68
CA SER A 54 -24.35 -42.55 11.27
C SER A 54 -24.37 -43.03 12.72
N THR A 55 -23.41 -43.89 13.09
CA THR A 55 -23.24 -44.37 14.45
C THR A 55 -22.78 -43.26 15.39
N ASP A 56 -22.95 -43.46 16.70
CA ASP A 56 -22.54 -42.48 17.70
C ASP A 56 -21.01 -42.28 17.71
N GLU A 57 -20.22 -43.34 17.48
CA GLU A 57 -18.76 -43.19 17.34
C GLU A 57 -18.38 -42.40 16.09
N ALA A 58 -19.09 -42.58 14.98
CA ALA A 58 -18.85 -41.82 13.75
C ALA A 58 -19.19 -40.34 13.95
N LYS A 59 -20.30 -40.05 14.65
CA LYS A 59 -20.69 -38.67 14.99
C LYS A 59 -19.69 -38.03 15.93
N ALA A 60 -19.25 -38.70 17.00
CA ALA A 60 -18.25 -38.16 17.93
C ALA A 60 -16.91 -37.83 17.24
N ARG A 61 -16.46 -38.69 16.30
CA ARG A 61 -15.25 -38.41 15.50
C ARG A 61 -15.46 -37.24 14.53
N ALA A 62 -16.63 -37.15 13.91
CA ALA A 62 -16.97 -36.05 13.01
C ALA A 62 -17.06 -34.72 13.76
N GLU A 63 -17.63 -34.69 14.97
CA GLU A 63 -17.74 -33.50 15.82
C GLU A 63 -16.36 -32.96 16.18
N LYS A 64 -15.48 -33.82 16.72
CA LYS A 64 -14.09 -33.44 17.03
C LYS A 64 -13.35 -32.90 15.80
N SER A 65 -13.57 -33.52 14.64
CA SER A 65 -12.91 -33.09 13.39
C SER A 65 -13.48 -31.77 12.88
N TYR A 66 -14.80 -31.57 12.98
CA TYR A 66 -15.48 -30.34 12.64
C TYR A 66 -14.96 -29.17 13.48
N ASP A 67 -14.92 -29.34 14.81
CA ASP A 67 -14.44 -28.32 15.74
C ASP A 67 -12.98 -27.94 15.50
N ASN A 68 -12.12 -28.94 15.26
CA ASN A 68 -10.73 -28.69 14.94
C ASN A 68 -10.59 -27.87 13.65
N LYS A 69 -11.40 -28.16 12.63
CA LYS A 69 -11.39 -27.39 11.36
C LYS A 69 -11.94 -25.99 11.57
N THR A 70 -12.98 -25.81 12.39
CA THR A 70 -13.51 -24.50 12.76
C THR A 70 -12.45 -23.64 13.45
N LYS A 71 -11.73 -24.18 14.44
CA LYS A 71 -10.62 -23.48 15.11
C LYS A 71 -9.50 -23.09 14.14
N LEU A 72 -9.17 -23.95 13.17
CA LEU A 72 -8.19 -23.62 12.13
C LEU A 72 -8.66 -22.46 11.24
N LEU A 73 -9.95 -22.39 10.89
CA LEU A 73 -10.50 -21.26 10.13
C LEU A 73 -10.42 -19.95 10.91
N GLU A 74 -10.78 -19.96 12.19
CA GLU A 74 -10.69 -18.78 13.08
C GLU A 74 -9.24 -18.28 13.20
N ARG A 75 -8.29 -19.21 13.33
CA ARG A 75 -6.86 -18.88 13.34
C ARG A 75 -6.41 -18.27 12.01
N ASN A 76 -6.81 -18.85 10.87
CA ASN A 76 -6.47 -18.32 9.56
C ASN A 76 -7.03 -16.91 9.35
N GLU A 77 -8.28 -16.65 9.74
CA GLU A 77 -8.89 -15.32 9.66
C GLU A 77 -8.17 -14.30 10.55
N SER A 78 -7.76 -14.69 11.77
CA SER A 78 -6.99 -13.83 12.66
C SER A 78 -5.63 -13.45 12.08
N ILE A 79 -4.92 -14.43 11.49
CA ILE A 79 -3.63 -14.17 10.80
C ILE A 79 -3.85 -13.28 9.58
N LYS A 80 -4.90 -13.53 8.78
CA LYS A 80 -5.23 -12.72 7.61
C LYS A 80 -5.44 -11.26 8.00
N LYS A 81 -6.19 -11.00 9.07
CA LYS A 81 -6.44 -9.65 9.60
C LYS A 81 -5.13 -8.93 9.93
N LEU A 82 -4.23 -9.57 10.70
CA LEU A 82 -2.94 -8.98 11.05
C LEU A 82 -2.08 -8.65 9.83
N LYS A 83 -2.07 -9.53 8.81
CA LYS A 83 -1.34 -9.28 7.56
C LYS A 83 -1.94 -8.14 6.74
N THR A 84 -3.27 -8.03 6.69
CA THR A 84 -3.95 -6.90 6.04
C THR A 84 -3.64 -5.58 6.73
N GLU A 85 -3.66 -5.54 8.08
CA GLU A 85 -3.27 -4.37 8.85
C GLU A 85 -1.81 -3.96 8.59
N ALA A 86 -0.89 -4.94 8.55
CA ALA A 86 0.51 -4.69 8.21
C ALA A 86 0.68 -4.09 6.80
N ARG A 87 -0.07 -4.58 5.80
CA ARG A 87 -0.08 -4.00 4.46
C ARG A 87 -0.56 -2.54 4.45
N GLY A 88 -1.59 -2.22 5.22
CA GLY A 88 -2.08 -0.84 5.36
C GLY A 88 -1.02 0.10 5.95
N LYS A 89 -0.24 -0.36 6.93
CA LYS A 89 0.89 0.40 7.49
C LYS A 89 1.98 0.64 6.46
N ILE A 90 2.39 -0.40 5.73
CA ILE A 90 3.38 -0.29 4.65
C ILE A 90 2.94 0.73 3.59
N THR A 91 1.65 0.73 3.19
CA THR A 91 1.14 1.75 2.26
C THR A 91 1.31 3.16 2.80
N SER A 92 1.03 3.38 4.09
CA SER A 92 1.21 4.69 4.72
C SER A 92 2.68 5.11 4.80
N GLU A 93 3.58 4.17 5.08
CA GLU A 93 5.03 4.39 5.09
C GLU A 93 5.55 4.77 3.70
N ILE A 94 5.14 4.06 2.65
CA ILE A 94 5.49 4.39 1.26
C ILE A 94 5.06 5.81 0.92
N SER A 95 3.80 6.18 1.21
CA SER A 95 3.31 7.53 0.93
C SER A 95 4.07 8.62 1.71
N ALA A 96 4.51 8.34 2.93
CA ALA A 96 5.33 9.27 3.71
C ALA A 96 6.74 9.46 3.10
N ILE A 97 7.33 8.39 2.56
CA ILE A 97 8.62 8.46 1.87
C ILE A 97 8.49 9.21 0.54
N GLU A 98 7.45 8.94 -0.24
CA GLU A 98 7.15 9.65 -1.49
C GLU A 98 6.95 11.17 -1.26
N TYR A 99 6.25 11.53 -0.19
CA TYR A 99 6.11 12.93 0.21
C TYR A 99 7.47 13.54 0.58
N SER A 100 8.30 12.81 1.32
CA SER A 100 9.64 13.27 1.71
C SER A 100 10.54 13.50 0.50
N ILE A 101 10.51 12.60 -0.50
CA ILE A 101 11.21 12.79 -1.78
C ILE A 101 10.73 14.07 -2.47
N SER A 102 9.42 14.28 -2.57
CA SER A 102 8.84 15.47 -3.21
C SER A 102 9.27 16.78 -2.54
N VAL A 103 9.36 16.78 -1.21
CA VAL A 103 9.85 17.94 -0.44
C VAL A 103 11.33 18.20 -0.72
N ILE A 104 12.15 17.14 -0.74
CA ILE A 104 13.59 17.26 -1.03
C ILE A 104 13.82 17.80 -2.44
N GLU A 105 13.11 17.27 -3.45
CA GLU A 105 13.19 17.72 -4.85
C GLU A 105 12.76 19.20 -4.97
N ALA A 106 11.70 19.61 -4.26
CA ALA A 106 11.27 21.01 -4.24
C ALA A 106 12.30 21.95 -3.60
N LEU A 107 13.00 21.50 -2.55
CA LEU A 107 14.07 22.28 -1.92
C LEU A 107 15.29 22.41 -2.83
N GLU A 108 15.68 21.32 -3.50
CA GLU A 108 16.77 21.33 -4.49
C GLU A 108 16.47 22.32 -5.63
N PHE A 109 15.25 22.27 -6.19
CA PHE A 109 14.81 23.22 -7.20
C PHE A 109 14.86 24.68 -6.72
N VAL A 110 14.41 24.97 -5.49
CA VAL A 110 14.47 26.33 -4.94
C VAL A 110 15.91 26.81 -4.83
N GLU A 111 16.84 25.98 -4.36
CA GLU A 111 18.25 26.36 -4.24
C GLU A 111 18.91 26.57 -5.61
N GLU A 112 18.66 25.70 -6.59
CA GLU A 112 19.12 25.88 -7.96
C GLU A 112 18.61 27.21 -8.54
N MET A 113 17.33 27.53 -8.31
CA MET A 113 16.75 28.75 -8.84
C MET A 113 17.25 30.01 -8.16
N LYS A 114 17.52 29.98 -6.85
CA LYS A 114 18.21 31.08 -6.17
C LYS A 114 19.61 31.31 -6.76
N ALA A 115 20.34 30.23 -7.06
CA ALA A 115 21.67 30.33 -7.67
C ALA A 115 21.62 30.95 -9.07
N LEU A 116 20.66 30.52 -9.91
CA LEU A 116 20.52 31.01 -11.29
C LEU A 116 19.99 32.46 -11.38
N THR A 117 19.13 32.88 -10.45
CA THR A 117 18.48 34.20 -10.51
C THR A 117 19.13 35.24 -9.60
N SER A 118 20.01 34.83 -8.69
CA SER A 118 20.51 35.64 -7.56
C SER A 118 19.42 36.18 -6.63
N ILE A 119 18.16 35.74 -6.77
CA ILE A 119 17.05 36.10 -5.88
C ILE A 119 17.10 35.17 -4.67
N LYS A 120 17.65 35.65 -3.54
CA LYS A 120 17.79 34.84 -2.31
C LYS A 120 16.46 34.61 -1.56
N ASP A 121 15.50 35.51 -1.75
CA ASP A 121 14.19 35.49 -1.09
C ASP A 121 13.25 34.54 -1.83
N THR A 122 12.85 33.45 -1.17
CA THR A 122 11.96 32.42 -1.74
C THR A 122 10.59 32.97 -2.14
N ALA A 123 10.05 33.97 -1.44
CA ALA A 123 8.75 34.57 -1.78
C ALA A 123 8.86 35.39 -3.07
N LYS A 124 9.92 36.21 -3.19
CA LYS A 124 10.22 36.96 -4.42
C LYS A 124 10.51 36.03 -5.59
N LEU A 125 11.21 34.93 -5.34
CA LEU A 125 11.49 33.91 -6.35
C LEU A 125 10.19 33.27 -6.86
N ARG A 126 9.28 32.87 -5.95
CA ARG A 126 7.96 32.34 -6.32
C ARG A 126 7.13 33.34 -7.13
N GLU A 127 7.13 34.61 -6.74
CA GLU A 127 6.41 35.67 -7.46
C GLU A 127 6.98 35.88 -8.87
N ALA A 128 8.31 35.92 -9.01
CA ALA A 128 8.99 36.04 -10.29
C ALA A 128 8.67 34.87 -11.24
N PHE A 129 8.53 33.65 -10.70
CA PHE A 129 8.10 32.50 -11.48
C PHE A 129 6.62 32.52 -11.86
N ARG A 130 5.75 32.90 -10.91
CA ARG A 130 4.30 33.00 -11.16
C ARG A 130 3.97 34.04 -12.24
N THR A 131 4.66 35.18 -12.24
CA THR A 131 4.46 36.26 -13.23
C THR A 131 4.99 35.91 -14.61
N LYS A 132 6.06 35.11 -14.71
CA LYS A 132 6.61 34.64 -16.01
C LYS A 132 5.87 33.45 -16.63
N LEU A 133 5.07 32.71 -15.86
CA LEU A 133 4.25 31.58 -16.33
C LEU A 133 2.81 31.96 -16.68
N GLN A 134 2.36 33.18 -16.39
CA GLN A 134 1.09 33.66 -16.96
C GLN A 134 1.26 33.76 -18.48
N PRO A 135 0.31 33.24 -19.28
CA PRO A 135 0.34 33.49 -20.72
C PRO A 135 0.38 35.00 -20.89
N GLN A 136 1.42 35.49 -21.54
CA GLN A 136 1.43 36.88 -21.95
C GLN A 136 0.24 37.02 -22.88
N HIS A 137 -0.86 37.58 -22.40
CA HIS A 137 -1.90 38.10 -23.26
C HIS A 137 -1.23 39.20 -24.08
N THR A 138 -0.68 38.82 -25.22
CA THR A 138 -0.26 39.76 -26.25
C THR A 138 -1.55 40.36 -26.80
N THR A 139 -2.01 41.44 -26.16
CA THR A 139 -2.99 42.34 -26.75
C THR A 139 -2.31 43.05 -27.91
N ASN A 140 -2.16 42.36 -29.04
CA ASN A 140 -1.86 42.97 -30.32
C ASN A 140 -3.13 43.70 -30.79
N ASN A 141 -3.34 44.90 -30.25
CA ASN A 141 -4.17 45.91 -30.90
C ASN A 141 -3.37 46.48 -32.08
N SER A 142 -3.44 45.81 -33.24
CA SER A 142 -3.15 46.45 -34.51
C SER A 142 -4.44 47.09 -35.03
N PRO A 143 -4.53 48.43 -35.17
CA PRO A 143 -5.61 49.02 -35.91
C PRO A 143 -5.35 48.77 -37.40
N HIS A 144 -6.18 47.94 -38.03
CA HIS A 144 -6.27 47.90 -39.48
C HIS A 144 -6.80 49.27 -39.95
N GLN A 145 -5.92 50.05 -40.57
CA GLN A 145 -6.31 51.11 -41.51
C GLN A 145 -6.20 50.58 -42.94
#